data_AF-A0A9P4GD37-F1
#
_entry.id   AF-A0A9P4GD37-F1
#
_cell.length_a   1.000
_cell.length_b   1.000
_cell.length_c   1.000
_cell.angle_alpha   90.00
_cell.angle_beta   90.00
_cell.angle_gamma   90.00
#
_symmetry.space_group_name_H-M   'P 1'
#
loop_
_entity.id
_entity.type
_entity.pdbx_description
1 polymer ?
#
loop_
_entity_poly.entity_id
_entity_poly.type
_entity_poly.pdbx_seq_one_letter_code
_entity_poly.pdbx_strand_id
1 'polypeptide(L)' 'IGTVLVNGKFECNQRQCSSKTFGRPAELRRHYATIHAVQKPEFWCHIVSCERSKPFSRKDKLTDHVRKAHD' A
#
# COMPACT_ATOMS: atom_id res chain seq x y z
N ILE A 1 -6.49 -11.13 8.58
CA ILE A 1 -5.87 -10.37 7.46
C ILE A 1 -5.75 -11.24 6.22
N GLY A 2 -5.20 -12.46 6.35
CA GLY A 2 -5.22 -13.46 5.29
C GLY A 2 -4.86 -14.85 5.78
N THR A 3 -4.94 -15.83 4.89
CA THR A 3 -4.68 -17.25 5.13
C THR A 3 -3.50 -17.71 4.27
N VAL A 4 -2.85 -18.81 4.68
CA VAL A 4 -1.78 -19.45 3.91
C VAL A 4 -2.39 -20.56 3.06
N LEU A 5 -2.14 -20.51 1.76
CA LEU A 5 -2.57 -21.53 0.79
C LEU A 5 -1.59 -22.70 0.77
N VAL A 6 -2.08 -23.85 0.31
CA VAL A 6 -1.30 -25.09 0.18
C VAL A 6 -0.04 -24.95 -0.69
N ASN A 7 0.00 -23.96 -1.58
CA ASN A 7 1.14 -23.63 -2.43
C ASN A 7 2.14 -22.64 -1.78
N GLY A 8 1.99 -22.35 -0.49
CA GLY A 8 2.84 -21.41 0.25
C GLY A 8 2.56 -19.94 -0.03
N LYS A 9 1.55 -19.61 -0.85
CA LYS A 9 1.11 -18.23 -1.08
C LYS A 9 0.16 -17.78 0.02
N PHE A 10 -0.05 -16.47 0.11
CA PHE A 10 -0.92 -15.82 1.07
C PHE A 10 -2.13 -15.25 0.35
N GLU A 11 -3.33 -15.45 0.88
CA GLU A 11 -4.57 -14.93 0.31
C GLU A 11 -5.20 -13.89 1.24
N CYS A 12 -5.85 -12.87 0.70
CA CYS A 12 -6.64 -11.95 1.52
C CYS A 12 -7.99 -12.57 1.90
N ASN A 13 -8.35 -12.51 3.19
CA ASN A 13 -9.59 -13.11 3.71
C ASN A 13 -10.87 -12.32 3.35
N GLN A 14 -10.74 -11.28 2.54
CA GLN A 14 -11.85 -10.43 2.11
C GLN A 14 -12.46 -10.97 0.82
N ARG A 15 -13.79 -11.14 0.79
CA ARG A 15 -14.50 -11.74 -0.37
C ARG A 15 -14.23 -11.04 -1.69
N GLN A 16 -14.02 -9.72 -1.66
CA GLN A 16 -13.71 -8.92 -2.86
C GLN A 16 -12.27 -9.11 -3.35
N CYS A 17 -11.41 -9.76 -2.57
CA CYS A 17 -9.98 -9.96 -2.84
C CYS A 17 -9.59 -11.45 -2.87
N SER A 18 -10.56 -12.37 -2.90
CA SER A 18 -10.29 -13.82 -2.96
C SER A 18 -9.53 -14.26 -4.21
N SER A 19 -9.48 -13.44 -5.28
CA SER A 19 -8.63 -13.69 -6.45
C SER A 19 -7.18 -13.19 -6.28
N LYS A 20 -6.87 -12.48 -5.18
CA LYS A 20 -5.55 -11.91 -4.92
C LYS A 20 -4.74 -12.81 -4.01
N THR A 21 -3.69 -13.40 -4.58
CA THR A 21 -2.67 -14.16 -3.84
C THR A 21 -1.33 -13.43 -3.87
N PHE A 22 -0.57 -13.57 -2.80
CA PHE A 22 0.70 -12.89 -2.57
C PHE A 22 1.78 -13.93 -2.29
N GLY A 23 2.98 -13.75 -2.85
CA GLY A 23 4.11 -14.65 -2.58
C GLY A 23 4.76 -14.43 -1.21
N ARG A 24 4.43 -13.33 -0.50
CA ARG A 24 5.03 -12.97 0.79
C ARG A 24 3.98 -12.40 1.74
N PRO A 25 4.11 -12.64 3.06
CA PRO A 25 3.18 -12.10 4.05
C PRO A 25 3.26 -10.56 4.13
N ALA A 26 4.41 -9.96 3.85
CA ALA A 26 4.58 -8.51 3.81
C ALA A 26 3.74 -7.83 2.71
N GLU A 27 3.60 -8.49 1.55
CA GLU A 27 2.78 -7.97 0.44
C GLU A 27 1.28 -8.05 0.78
N LEU A 28 0.84 -9.15 1.42
CA LEU A 28 -0.52 -9.28 1.92
C LEU A 28 -0.84 -8.21 2.98
N ARG A 29 0.07 -7.99 3.94
CA ARG A 29 -0.09 -6.93 4.97
C ARG A 29 -0.22 -5.56 4.33
N ARG A 30 0.64 -5.25 3.35
CA ARG A 30 0.58 -3.99 2.62
C ARG A 30 -0.75 -3.83 1.88
N HIS A 31 -1.18 -4.84 1.15
CA HIS A 31 -2.47 -4.83 0.46
C HIS A 31 -3.62 -4.53 1.44
N TYR A 32 -3.65 -5.22 2.57
CA TYR A 32 -4.67 -5.01 3.59
C TYR A 32 -4.62 -3.58 4.15
N ALA A 33 -3.42 -3.06 4.46
CA ALA A 33 -3.24 -1.71 4.98
C ALA A 33 -3.69 -0.61 4.00
N THR A 34 -3.60 -0.85 2.69
CA THR A 34 -4.00 0.14 1.67
C THR A 34 -5.46 0.04 1.25
N ILE A 35 -6.03 -1.17 1.23
CA ILE A 35 -7.37 -1.41 0.69
C ILE A 35 -8.41 -1.54 1.81
N HIS A 36 -8.06 -2.23 2.90
CA HIS A 36 -9.00 -2.67 3.93
C HIS A 36 -8.81 -1.98 5.29
N ALA A 37 -7.70 -1.27 5.51
CA ALA A 37 -7.55 -0.50 6.74
C ALA A 37 -8.63 0.59 6.81
N VAL A 38 -9.27 0.68 7.97
CA VAL A 38 -10.25 1.73 8.29
C VAL A 38 -9.60 3.11 8.19
N GLN A 39 -8.37 3.23 8.70
CA GLN A 39 -7.55 4.43 8.56
C GLN A 39 -6.42 4.14 7.57
N LYS A 40 -6.61 4.60 6.33
CA LYS A 40 -5.57 4.51 5.31
C LYS A 40 -4.50 5.54 5.63
N PRO A 41 -3.21 5.15 5.67
CA PRO A 41 -2.16 6.12 5.93
C PRO A 41 -2.07 7.09 4.76
N GLU A 42 -2.18 8.37 5.05
CA GLU A 42 -2.07 9.46 4.10
C GLU A 42 -0.74 10.17 4.31
N PHE A 43 0.11 10.10 3.30
CA PHE A 43 1.42 10.77 3.32
C PHE A 43 1.36 11.95 2.36
N TRP A 44 1.42 13.16 2.90
CA TRP A 44 1.43 14.39 2.11
C TRP A 44 2.85 14.79 1.74
N CYS A 45 2.99 15.46 0.58
CA CYS A 45 4.25 16.10 0.26
C CYS A 45 4.40 17.35 1.14
N HIS A 46 5.54 17.51 1.79
CA HIS A 46 5.80 18.66 2.68
C HIS A 46 6.44 19.85 1.94
N ILE A 47 6.69 19.73 0.64
CA ILE A 47 7.30 20.79 -0.17
C ILE A 47 6.24 21.82 -0.55
N VAL A 48 6.46 23.08 -0.16
CA VAL A 48 5.50 24.18 -0.33
C VAL A 48 5.16 24.46 -1.80
N SER A 49 6.13 24.33 -2.70
CA SER A 49 5.96 24.50 -4.15
C SER A 49 5.40 23.26 -4.86
N CYS A 50 5.03 22.20 -4.12
CA CYS A 50 4.52 20.98 -4.73
C CYS A 50 3.04 21.11 -5.10
N GLU A 51 2.73 21.05 -6.40
CA GLU A 51 1.36 21.13 -6.93
C GLU A 51 0.52 19.87 -6.68
N ARG A 52 1.03 18.89 -5.93
CA ARG A 52 0.35 17.61 -5.74
C ARG A 52 -0.73 17.71 -4.67
N SER A 53 -1.99 17.75 -5.10
CA SER A 53 -3.16 17.80 -4.20
C SER A 53 -3.65 16.44 -3.67
N LYS A 54 -2.92 15.33 -3.91
CA LYS A 54 -3.33 13.98 -3.49
C LYS A 54 -2.29 13.33 -2.58
N PRO A 55 -2.71 12.76 -1.43
CA PRO A 55 -1.80 12.06 -0.54
C PRO A 55 -1.35 10.74 -1.17
N PHE A 56 -0.17 10.29 -0.77
CA PHE A 56 0.32 8.95 -1.08
C PHE A 56 -0.22 7.98 -0.03
N SER A 57 -0.63 6.79 -0.47
CA SER A 57 -1.02 5.70 0.45
C SER A 57 0.19 4.96 1.04
N ARG A 58 1.42 5.35 0.67
CA ARG A 58 2.67 4.69 1.05
C ARG A 58 3.83 5.67 1.16
N LYS A 59 4.66 5.51 2.20
CA LYS A 59 5.84 6.34 2.45
C LYS A 59 6.91 6.25 1.36
N ASP A 60 7.19 5.05 0.84
CA ASP A 60 8.19 4.89 -0.23
C ASP A 60 7.80 5.64 -1.52
N LYS A 61 6.49 5.74 -1.80
CA LYS A 61 6.00 6.52 -2.94
C LYS A 61 6.13 8.02 -2.72
N LEU A 62 5.92 8.50 -1.50
CA LEU A 62 6.24 9.87 -1.15
C LEU A 62 7.75 10.15 -1.31
N THR A 63 8.62 9.28 -0.79
CA THR A 63 10.08 9.47 -0.90
C THR A 63 10.56 9.45 -2.35
N ASP A 64 10.07 8.51 -3.17
CA ASP A 64 10.35 8.48 -4.61
C ASP A 64 9.87 9.74 -5.33
N HIS A 65 8.68 10.23 -4.99
CA HIS A 65 8.18 11.49 -5.52
C HIS A 65 9.09 12.66 -5.17
N VAL A 66 9.47 12.79 -3.90
CA VAL A 66 10.34 13.90 -3.47
C VAL A 66 11.67 13.88 -4.21
N ARG A 67 12.29 12.71 -4.34
CA ARG A 67 13.56 12.55 -5.07
C ARG A 67 13.46 12.81 -6.57
N LYS A 68 12.29 12.69 -7.19
CA LYS A 68 12.12 12.87 -8.64
C LYS A 68 11.61 14.26 -9.02
N ALA A 69 10.88 14.90 -8.11
CA ALA A 69 10.22 16.16 -8.37
C ALA A 69 10.87 17.35 -7.66
N HIS A 70 11.69 17.10 -6.61
CA HIS A 70 12.22 18.14 -5.72
C HIS A 70 13.70 17.96 -5.36
N ASP A 71 14.42 17.08 -6.06
CA ASP A 71 15.89 16.90 -5.99
C ASP A 71 16.50 17.35 -7.32
#